data_AF-A0A7V3JPF4-F1
#
_entry.id   AF-A0A7V3JPF4-F1
#
_cell.length_a   1.000
_cell.length_b   1.000
_cell.length_c   1.000
_cell.angle_alpha   90.00
_cell.angle_beta   90.00
_cell.angle_gamma   90.00
#
_symmetry.space_group_name_H-M   'P 1'
#
loop_
_entity.id
_entity.type
_entity.pdbx_description
1 polymer ?
#
loop_
_entity_poly.entity_id
_entity_poly.type
_entity_poly.pdbx_seq_one_letter_code
_entity_poly.pdbx_strand_id
1 'polypeptide(L)'
;MTLANAEPSVAPRYVVGIDLGTTNSAVGYVDSAESPWRVRVFLVPQLVAAGQVEARETLPSFHYQPAPGELGAGAMRLPWSQQEPGYVVGVFAREQGALAPGRLVVSAKSWLSHSGVDRAAPLLP
;
A
#
# COMPACT_ATOMS: atom_id res chain seq x y z
N MET A 1 19.93 -16.10 37.90
CA MET A 1 18.99 -15.63 36.86
C MET A 1 19.60 -15.99 35.52
N THR A 2 19.24 -17.15 35.00
CA THR A 2 19.86 -17.75 33.81
C THR A 2 19.34 -17.02 32.57
N LEU A 3 20.23 -16.38 31.81
CA LEU A 3 19.88 -15.80 30.52
C LEU A 3 19.47 -16.95 29.59
N ALA A 4 18.22 -16.94 29.15
CA ALA A 4 17.73 -17.86 28.15
C ALA A 4 18.55 -17.68 26.87
N ASN A 5 19.15 -18.77 26.39
CA ASN A 5 19.78 -18.82 25.08
C ASN A 5 18.72 -18.47 24.02
N ALA A 6 18.90 -17.34 23.34
CA ALA A 6 18.11 -17.03 22.15
C ALA A 6 18.48 -18.03 21.05
N GLU A 7 17.50 -18.78 20.57
CA GLU A 7 17.63 -19.59 19.35
C GLU A 7 18.16 -18.72 18.20
N PRO A 8 19.08 -19.21 17.36
CA PRO A 8 19.62 -18.43 16.25
C PRO A 8 18.48 -18.09 15.29
N SER A 9 18.11 -16.82 15.21
CA SER A 9 17.12 -16.35 14.24
C SER A 9 17.66 -16.57 12.84
N VAL A 10 16.97 -17.38 12.03
CA VAL A 10 17.27 -17.50 10.60
C VAL A 10 17.17 -16.11 9.97
N ALA A 11 18.25 -15.65 9.35
CA ALA A 11 18.27 -14.36 8.68
C ALA A 11 17.16 -14.30 7.61
N PRO A 12 16.41 -13.18 7.51
CA PRO A 12 15.31 -13.07 6.54
C PRO A 12 15.86 -13.17 5.11
N ARG A 13 15.17 -13.95 4.27
CA ARG A 13 15.52 -14.06 2.84
C ARG A 13 15.37 -12.73 2.10
N TYR A 14 14.36 -11.93 2.43
CA TYR A 14 14.12 -10.65 1.78
C TYR A 14 14.24 -9.50 2.76
N VAL A 15 14.97 -8.47 2.37
CA VAL A 15 14.96 -7.16 3.03
C VAL A 15 14.12 -6.22 2.17
N VAL A 16 13.01 -5.71 2.71
CA VAL A 16 12.06 -4.88 1.97
C VAL A 16 12.12 -3.45 2.49
N GLY A 17 12.32 -2.50 1.59
CA GLY A 17 12.19 -1.07 1.85
C GLY A 17 10.89 -0.54 1.27
N ILE A 18 10.15 0.24 2.05
CA ILE A 18 8.91 0.90 1.63
C ILE A 18 9.11 2.40 1.78
N ASP A 19 9.03 3.13 0.67
CA ASP A 19 8.89 4.57 0.68
C ASP A 19 7.40 4.91 0.67
N LEU A 20 6.91 5.47 1.79
CA LEU A 20 5.55 5.96 1.92
C LEU A 20 5.56 7.45 1.60
N GLY A 21 5.29 7.83 0.36
CA GLY A 21 5.22 9.22 -0.07
C GLY A 21 3.81 9.80 0.01
N THR A 22 3.72 11.14 -0.04
CA THR A 22 2.44 11.86 -0.02
C THR A 22 1.59 11.57 -1.25
N THR A 23 2.22 11.43 -2.42
CA THR A 23 1.54 11.23 -3.71
C THR A 23 1.69 9.81 -4.24
N ASN A 24 2.86 9.21 -4.06
CA ASN A 24 3.16 7.86 -4.51
C ASN A 24 3.94 7.13 -3.42
N SER A 25 3.74 5.83 -3.33
CA SER A 25 4.54 4.91 -2.55
C SER A 25 5.32 3.98 -3.49
N ALA A 26 6.50 3.54 -3.05
CA ALA A 26 7.34 2.62 -3.80
C ALA A 26 7.84 1.50 -2.88
N VAL A 27 8.08 0.33 -3.45
CA VAL A 27 8.60 -0.83 -2.73
C VAL A 27 9.87 -1.31 -3.43
N GLY A 28 10.93 -1.48 -2.67
CA GLY A 28 12.18 -2.08 -3.12
C GLY A 28 12.52 -3.28 -2.26
N TYR A 29 13.29 -4.22 -2.80
CA TYR A 29 13.75 -5.37 -2.03
C TYR A 29 15.15 -5.84 -2.43
N VAL A 30 15.79 -6.56 -1.50
CA VAL A 30 17.02 -7.35 -1.71
C VAL A 30 16.71 -8.80 -1.35
N ASP A 31 17.05 -9.75 -2.22
CA ASP A 31 17.11 -11.18 -1.86
C ASP A 31 18.50 -11.46 -1.26
N SER A 32 18.56 -11.76 0.04
CA SER A 32 19.79 -12.00 0.79
C SER A 32 20.47 -13.32 0.41
N ALA A 33 19.76 -14.21 -0.30
CA ALA A 33 20.32 -15.43 -0.87
C ALA A 33 21.08 -15.18 -2.19
N GLU A 34 20.94 -14.02 -2.81
CA GLU A 34 21.69 -13.64 -4.02
C GLU A 34 23.04 -12.98 -3.67
N SER A 35 24.06 -13.17 -4.51
CA SER A 35 25.35 -12.49 -4.39
C SER A 35 25.86 -12.04 -5.77
N PRO A 36 26.26 -10.76 -5.95
CA PRO A 36 26.20 -9.68 -4.95
C PRO A 36 24.75 -9.25 -4.67
N TRP A 37 24.50 -8.69 -3.48
CA TRP A 37 23.19 -8.10 -3.17
C TRP A 37 22.84 -6.99 -4.16
N ARG A 38 21.59 -7.01 -4.65
CA ARG A 38 21.06 -6.04 -5.60
C ARG A 38 19.71 -5.54 -5.12
N VAL A 39 19.54 -4.22 -5.10
CA VAL A 39 18.25 -3.59 -4.88
C VAL A 39 17.41 -3.73 -6.15
N ARG A 40 16.18 -4.25 -6.00
CA ARG A 40 15.21 -4.40 -7.08
C ARG A 40 13.95 -3.61 -6.75
N VAL A 41 13.38 -2.95 -7.75
CA VAL A 41 12.03 -2.37 -7.64
C VAL A 41 11.03 -3.52 -7.62
N PHE A 42 10.14 -3.51 -6.65
CA PHE A 42 8.99 -4.39 -6.64
C PHE A 42 7.86 -3.74 -7.44
N LEU A 43 7.50 -4.36 -8.56
CA LEU A 43 6.37 -3.89 -9.36
C LEU A 43 5.08 -4.24 -8.63
N VAL A 44 4.42 -3.25 -8.03
CA VAL A 44 3.23 -3.39 -7.20
C VAL A 44 2.03 -3.74 -8.09
N PRO A 45 1.46 -4.95 -7.97
CA PRO A 45 0.23 -5.30 -8.67
C PRO A 45 -0.93 -4.55 -8.04
N GLN A 46 -1.70 -3.82 -8.85
CA GLN A 46 -2.79 -2.97 -8.39
C GLN A 46 -3.89 -2.88 -9.45
N LEU A 47 -5.09 -2.49 -9.03
CA LEU A 47 -6.14 -2.17 -9.98
C LEU A 47 -5.77 -0.89 -10.74
N VAL A 48 -5.81 -0.96 -12.06
CA VAL A 48 -5.65 0.20 -12.96
C VAL A 48 -6.97 0.59 -13.62
N ALA A 49 -7.92 -0.34 -13.66
CA ALA A 49 -9.32 -0.14 -14.02
C ALA A 49 -10.17 -1.20 -13.31
N ALA A 50 -11.50 -1.14 -13.49
CA ALA A 50 -12.43 -2.10 -12.89
C ALA A 50 -12.06 -3.55 -13.29
N GLY A 51 -11.73 -4.38 -12.29
CA GLY A 51 -11.34 -5.78 -12.48
C GLY A 51 -10.00 -6.00 -13.21
N GLN A 52 -9.28 -4.94 -13.58
CA GLN A 52 -8.02 -5.01 -14.33
C GLN A 52 -6.84 -4.74 -13.41
N VAL A 53 -6.00 -5.76 -13.22
CA VAL A 53 -4.79 -5.68 -12.41
C VAL A 53 -3.55 -5.64 -13.30
N GLU A 54 -2.70 -4.66 -13.03
CA GLU A 54 -1.38 -4.56 -13.65
C GLU A 54 -0.32 -4.20 -12.62
N ALA A 55 0.93 -4.57 -12.91
CA ALA A 55 2.08 -4.20 -12.10
C ALA A 55 2.60 -2.81 -12.50
N ARG A 56 2.94 -1.98 -11.51
CA ARG A 56 3.54 -0.65 -11.69
C ARG A 56 4.71 -0.46 -10.73
N GLU A 57 5.67 0.36 -11.11
CA GLU A 57 6.81 0.69 -10.26
C GLU A 57 6.41 1.42 -8.97
N THR A 58 5.29 2.13 -9.00
CA THR A 58 4.75 2.88 -7.85
C THR A 58 3.27 2.59 -7.62
N LEU A 59 2.84 2.81 -6.39
CA LEU A 59 1.44 2.79 -5.97
C LEU A 59 1.03 4.23 -5.64
N PRO A 60 0.11 4.87 -6.38
CA PRO A 60 -0.43 6.16 -5.98
C PRO A 60 -1.01 6.10 -4.56
N SER A 61 -0.64 7.06 -3.71
CA SER A 61 -1.08 7.19 -2.31
C SER A 61 -2.51 7.76 -2.23
N PHE A 62 -3.45 7.09 -2.90
CA PHE A 62 -4.84 7.46 -3.07
C PHE A 62 -5.69 6.33 -2.51
N HIS A 63 -6.72 6.68 -1.73
CA HIS A 63 -7.76 5.78 -1.29
C HIS A 63 -9.10 6.32 -1.81
N TYR A 64 -9.91 5.43 -2.38
CA TYR A 64 -11.22 5.77 -2.90
C TYR A 64 -12.29 4.88 -2.26
N GLN A 65 -13.31 5.52 -1.69
CA GLN A 65 -14.43 4.89 -1.00
C GLN A 65 -15.72 5.03 -1.82
N PRO A 66 -16.01 4.08 -2.75
CA PRO A 66 -17.17 4.15 -3.61
C PRO A 66 -18.48 4.19 -2.82
N ALA A 67 -19.51 4.79 -3.40
CA ALA A 67 -20.87 4.66 -2.91
C ALA A 67 -21.37 3.21 -3.04
N PRO A 68 -22.33 2.77 -2.21
CA PRO A 68 -23.01 1.52 -2.44
C PRO A 68 -23.58 1.43 -3.87
N GLY A 69 -23.19 0.41 -4.62
CA GLY A 69 -23.63 0.18 -5.99
C GLY A 69 -22.99 1.07 -7.06
N GLU A 70 -22.01 1.91 -6.70
CA GLU A 70 -21.33 2.79 -7.67
C GLU A 70 -20.47 1.99 -8.67
N LEU A 71 -19.75 0.98 -8.17
CA LEU A 71 -18.93 0.10 -8.98
C LEU A 71 -19.64 -1.25 -9.15
N GLY A 72 -19.50 -1.84 -10.34
CA GLY A 72 -20.05 -3.16 -10.63
C GLY A 72 -19.40 -4.26 -9.78
N ALA A 73 -20.11 -5.38 -9.62
CA ALA A 73 -19.58 -6.54 -8.90
C ALA A 73 -18.26 -7.02 -9.50
N GLY A 74 -17.25 -7.26 -8.65
CA GLY A 74 -15.91 -7.67 -9.06
C GLY A 74 -14.99 -6.55 -9.54
N ALA A 75 -15.47 -5.30 -9.66
CA ALA A 75 -14.66 -4.16 -10.11
C ALA A 75 -13.47 -3.87 -9.19
N MET A 76 -13.58 -4.18 -7.90
CA MET A 76 -12.54 -3.98 -6.89
C MET A 76 -11.83 -5.27 -6.47
N ARG A 77 -12.17 -6.42 -7.10
CA ARG A 77 -11.60 -7.71 -6.72
C ARG A 77 -10.16 -7.83 -7.18
N LEU A 78 -9.26 -8.09 -6.23
CA LEU A 78 -7.87 -8.47 -6.52
C LEU A 78 -7.74 -10.00 -6.60
N PRO A 79 -6.80 -10.54 -7.39
CA PRO A 79 -6.59 -11.99 -7.55
C PRO A 79 -6.31 -12.75 -6.24
N TRP A 80 -5.74 -12.07 -5.25
CA TRP A 80 -5.41 -12.64 -3.94
C TRP A 80 -6.44 -12.33 -2.84
N SER A 81 -7.51 -11.60 -3.16
CA SER A 81 -8.56 -11.25 -2.18
C SER A 81 -9.60 -12.35 -2.06
N GLN A 82 -9.88 -12.80 -0.83
CA GLN A 82 -10.96 -13.76 -0.54
C GLN A 82 -12.35 -13.14 -0.73
N GLN A 83 -12.49 -11.87 -0.39
CA GLN A 83 -13.71 -11.08 -0.56
C GLN A 83 -13.38 -9.78 -1.29
N GLU A 84 -14.34 -9.25 -2.04
CA GLU A 84 -14.17 -7.97 -2.70
C GLU A 84 -14.10 -6.84 -1.65
N PRO A 85 -13.02 -6.03 -1.64
CA PRO A 85 -12.91 -4.91 -0.70
C PRO A 85 -13.94 -3.83 -1.01
N GLY A 86 -14.41 -3.13 0.01
CA GLY A 86 -15.33 -1.99 -0.13
C GLY A 86 -14.65 -0.68 -0.56
N TYR A 87 -13.36 -0.72 -0.88
CA TYR A 87 -12.55 0.44 -1.27
C TYR A 87 -11.49 0.01 -2.28
N VAL A 88 -10.86 0.99 -2.93
CA VAL A 88 -9.71 0.78 -3.81
C VAL A 88 -8.58 1.74 -3.46
N VAL A 89 -7.34 1.32 -3.71
CA VAL A 89 -6.13 2.14 -3.57
C VAL A 89 -5.32 2.14 -4.88
N GLY A 90 -4.37 3.06 -5.02
CA GLY A 90 -3.47 3.09 -6.17
C GLY A 90 -4.05 3.81 -7.39
N VAL A 91 -3.69 3.34 -8.60
CA VAL A 91 -4.10 3.97 -9.86
C VAL A 91 -5.61 4.06 -9.98
N PHE A 92 -6.34 2.95 -9.83
CA PHE A 92 -7.80 2.99 -10.00
C PHE A 92 -8.48 3.92 -8.99
N ALA A 93 -7.96 4.01 -7.76
CA ALA A 93 -8.45 4.98 -6.77
C ALA A 93 -8.22 6.43 -7.19
N ARG A 94 -7.06 6.75 -7.77
CA ARG A 94 -6.78 8.08 -8.32
C ARG A 94 -7.74 8.43 -9.45
N GLU A 95 -7.97 7.51 -10.38
CA GLU A 95 -8.85 7.75 -11.54
C GLU A 95 -10.32 7.93 -11.11
N GLN A 96 -10.84 7.08 -10.21
CA GLN A 96 -12.21 7.24 -9.68
C GLN A 96 -12.35 8.49 -8.81
N GLY A 97 -11.36 8.77 -7.96
CA GLY A 97 -11.37 9.94 -7.09
C GLY A 97 -11.31 11.26 -7.85
N ALA A 98 -10.74 11.29 -9.06
CA ALA A 98 -10.80 12.46 -9.93
C ALA A 98 -12.24 12.76 -10.39
N LEU A 99 -13.07 11.73 -10.56
CA LEU A 99 -14.48 11.87 -10.95
C LEU A 99 -15.39 12.17 -9.76
N ALA A 100 -15.05 11.66 -8.58
CA ALA A 100 -15.81 11.87 -7.34
C ALA A 100 -14.90 12.31 -6.17
N PRO A 101 -14.43 13.57 -6.15
CA PRO A 101 -13.47 14.05 -5.15
C PRO A 101 -13.96 13.94 -3.71
N GLY A 102 -15.28 13.99 -3.47
CA GLY A 102 -15.88 13.85 -2.13
C GLY A 102 -15.73 12.45 -1.50
N ARG A 103 -15.21 11.47 -2.26
CA ARG A 103 -14.96 10.09 -1.84
C ARG A 103 -13.48 9.71 -1.85
N LEU A 104 -12.62 10.69 -2.14
CA LEU A 104 -11.19 10.50 -2.30
C LEU A 104 -10.45 10.96 -1.04
N VAL A 105 -9.56 10.10 -0.55
CA VAL A 105 -8.59 10.44 0.49
C VAL A 105 -7.19 10.42 -0.12
N VAL A 106 -6.48 11.53 0.02
CA VAL A 106 -5.12 11.75 -0.49
C VAL A 106 -4.31 12.57 0.50
N SER A 107 -2.99 12.61 0.33
CA SER A 107 -2.08 13.41 1.16
C SER A 107 -2.14 13.06 2.66
N ALA A 108 -2.57 11.84 3.01
CA ALA A 108 -2.67 11.38 4.39
C ALA A 108 -1.33 11.49 5.14
N LYS A 109 -0.21 11.22 4.46
CA LYS A 109 1.13 11.39 5.03
C LYS A 109 1.40 12.84 5.48
N SER A 110 0.97 13.82 4.69
CA SER A 110 1.18 15.23 5.02
C SER A 110 0.38 15.62 6.27
N TRP A 111 -0.84 15.11 6.42
CA TRP A 111 -1.62 15.27 7.65
C TRP A 111 -0.92 14.66 8.86
N LEU A 112 -0.45 13.41 8.77
CA LEU A 112 0.27 12.75 9.87
C LEU A 112 1.58 13.45 10.25
N SER A 113 2.23 14.10 9.28
CA SER A 113 3.49 14.81 9.49
C SER A 113 3.28 16.26 9.94
N HIS A 114 2.05 16.78 9.89
CA HIS A 114 1.74 18.18 10.21
C HIS A 114 2.02 18.46 11.69
N SER A 115 2.65 19.61 11.99
CA SER A 115 3.05 19.98 13.35
C SER A 115 1.87 20.23 14.30
N GLY A 116 0.71 20.59 13.76
CA GLY A 116 -0.53 20.78 14.54
C GLY A 116 -1.25 19.49 14.93
N VAL A 117 -0.76 18.31 14.50
CA VAL A 117 -1.37 17.02 14.87
C VAL A 117 -0.72 16.50 16.16
N ASP A 118 -1.53 16.23 17.16
CA ASP A 118 -1.11 15.46 18.33
C ASP A 118 -0.87 14.00 17.92
N ARG A 119 0.41 13.62 17.85
CA ARG A 119 0.82 12.28 17.41
C ARG A 119 0.59 11.19 18.45
N ALA A 120 0.25 11.57 19.69
CA ALA A 120 -0.07 10.63 20.76
C ALA A 120 -1.57 10.40 20.92
N ALA A 121 -2.41 11.23 20.29
CA ALA A 121 -3.86 11.05 20.28
C ALA A 121 -4.26 9.83 19.43
N PRO A 122 -5.39 9.16 19.76
CA PRO A 122 -5.90 8.00 19.01
C PRO A 122 -6.56 8.44 17.69
N LEU A 123 -5.78 9.08 16.82
CA LEU A 123 -6.23 9.66 15.54
C LEU A 123 -6.05 8.69 14.37
N LEU A 124 -5.40 7.55 14.60
CA LEU A 124 -5.32 6.44 13.66
C LEU A 124 -6.41 5.40 14.01
N PRO A 125 -7.07 4.79 13.01
CA PRO A 125 -8.03 3.71 13.23
C PRO A 125 -7.41 2.45 13.86
#